data_AF-A0A960K591-F1
#
_entry.id   AF-A0A960K591-F1
#
_cell.length_a   1.000
_cell.length_b   1.000
_cell.length_c   1.000
_cell.angle_alpha   90.00
_cell.angle_beta   90.00
_cell.angle_gamma   90.00
#
_symmetry.space_group_name_H-M   'P 1'
#
loop_
_entity.id
_entity.type
_entity.pdbx_description
1 polymer ?
#
loop_
_entity_poly.entity_id
_entity_poly.type
_entity_poly.pdbx_seq_one_letter_code
_entity_poly.pdbx_strand_id
1 'polypeptide(L)'
;SGMAGVLADPAPTALIEELGDSSVLIRFYGWVDQREAGFYKVKSEAIRQIKTVLEDAGMDLPEPIYRVHLVETTKAPAARLEKKAPEPAASSPDIQPEDALDRQIAEDRAETGSSGDLLDTAAPTE
;
A
#
# COMPACT_ATOMS: atom_id res chain seq x y z
N SER A 1 17.19 9.06 -7.05
CA SER A 1 16.33 9.98 -6.28
C SER A 1 15.37 9.13 -5.45
N GLY A 2 15.03 9.53 -4.23
CA GLY A 2 14.04 8.84 -3.41
C GLY A 2 12.61 9.01 -3.95
N MET A 3 11.68 8.19 -3.47
CA MET A 3 10.26 8.28 -3.81
C MET A 3 9.57 9.38 -3.00
N ALA A 4 8.71 10.19 -3.64
CA ALA A 4 7.91 11.21 -2.97
C ALA A 4 6.99 10.60 -1.88
N GLY A 5 6.89 11.28 -0.73
CA GLY A 5 6.13 10.81 0.42
C GLY A 5 6.87 9.82 1.33
N VAL A 6 8.07 9.37 0.95
CA VAL A 6 8.96 8.57 1.82
C VAL A 6 10.06 9.47 2.39
N LEU A 7 10.24 9.48 3.71
CA LEU A 7 11.31 10.25 4.34
C LEU A 7 12.68 9.70 3.96
N ALA A 8 13.64 10.61 3.81
CA ALA A 8 15.04 10.27 3.61
C ALA A 8 15.78 9.99 4.94
N ASP A 9 15.29 10.56 6.04
CA ASP A 9 15.80 10.35 7.39
C ASP A 9 14.61 10.16 8.36
N PRO A 10 14.48 8.98 9.01
CA PRO A 10 15.30 7.79 8.85
C PRO A 10 15.21 7.17 7.43
N ALA A 11 16.33 6.64 6.95
CA ALA A 11 16.43 6.12 5.59
C ALA A 11 15.60 4.84 5.38
N PRO A 12 14.96 4.66 4.22
CA PRO A 12 14.29 3.42 3.88
C PRO A 12 15.32 2.28 3.76
N THR A 13 14.93 1.08 4.16
CA THR A 13 15.82 -0.09 4.23
C THR A 13 15.13 -1.32 3.67
N ALA A 14 15.89 -2.22 3.03
CA ALA A 14 15.40 -3.52 2.58
C ALA A 14 16.22 -4.63 3.25
N LEU A 15 15.54 -5.69 3.71
CA LEU A 15 16.16 -6.84 4.36
C LEU A 15 15.70 -8.12 3.66
N ILE A 16 16.63 -9.05 3.43
CA ILE A 16 16.27 -10.42 3.06
C ILE A 16 15.80 -11.10 4.34
N GLU A 17 14.53 -11.48 4.40
CA GLU A 17 13.95 -12.18 5.55
C GLU A 17 14.22 -13.68 5.48
N GLU A 18 14.03 -14.27 4.30
CA GLU A 18 14.09 -15.71 4.11
C GLU A 18 14.47 -16.07 2.66
N LEU A 19 15.21 -17.16 2.52
CA LEU A 19 15.37 -17.87 1.25
C LEU A 19 14.46 -19.10 1.29
N GLY A 20 13.34 -19.05 0.58
CA GLY A 20 12.42 -20.16 0.43
C GLY A 20 12.87 -21.13 -0.66
N ASP A 21 12.14 -22.24 -0.82
CA ASP A 21 12.47 -23.30 -1.79
C ASP A 21 12.48 -22.82 -3.26
N SER A 22 11.80 -21.72 -3.57
CA SER A 22 11.73 -21.14 -4.92
C SER A 22 11.51 -19.62 -4.91
N SER A 23 11.78 -18.94 -3.80
CA SER A 23 11.57 -17.50 -3.67
C SER A 23 12.53 -16.86 -2.67
N VAL A 24 12.79 -15.57 -2.84
CA VAL A 24 13.51 -14.75 -1.86
C VAL A 24 12.50 -13.78 -1.26
N LEU A 25 12.30 -13.84 0.06
CA LEU A 25 11.42 -12.92 0.76
C LEU A 25 12.23 -11.68 1.14
N ILE A 26 11.87 -10.53 0.57
CA ILE A 26 12.48 -9.24 0.87
C ILE A 26 11.46 -8.36 1.57
N ARG A 27 11.81 -7.83 2.75
CA ARG A 27 11.00 -6.87 3.49
C ARG A 27 11.57 -5.47 3.32
N PHE A 28 10.68 -4.55 2.97
CA PHE A 28 10.99 -3.13 2.85
C PHE A 28 10.43 -2.37 4.06
N TYR A 29 11.24 -1.44 4.56
CA TYR A 29 10.92 -0.50 5.61
C TYR A 29 11.05 0.92 5.07
N GLY A 30 10.10 1.78 5.41
CA GLY A 30 10.11 3.18 5.03
C GLY A 30 9.23 3.98 5.98
N TRP A 31 9.47 5.28 6.02
CA TRP A 31 8.82 6.20 6.94
C TRP A 31 8.03 7.23 6.13
N VAL A 32 6.85 7.61 6.63
CA VAL A 32 5.93 8.55 5.97
C VAL A 32 5.47 9.57 7.01
N ASP A 33 5.54 10.86 6.67
CA ASP A 33 4.90 11.91 7.46
C ASP A 33 3.44 12.01 7.01
N GLN A 34 2.54 11.48 7.84
CA GLN A 34 1.10 11.42 7.51
C GLN A 34 0.42 12.79 7.44
N ARG A 35 1.10 13.85 7.88
CA ARG A 35 0.64 15.24 7.72
C ARG A 35 0.83 15.74 6.30
N GLU A 36 1.77 15.15 5.56
CA GLU A 36 2.14 15.57 4.20
C GLU A 36 1.74 14.54 3.14
N ALA A 37 1.57 13.27 3.52
CA ALA A 37 1.21 12.21 2.59
C ALA A 37 0.34 11.10 3.20
N GLY A 38 -0.60 10.57 2.42
CA GLY A 38 -1.45 9.44 2.82
C GLY A 38 -0.66 8.13 2.87
N PHE A 39 -0.56 7.51 4.05
CA PHE A 39 0.30 6.35 4.27
C PHE A 39 0.03 5.20 3.29
N TYR A 40 -1.24 4.85 3.07
CA TYR A 40 -1.60 3.74 2.19
C TYR A 40 -1.38 4.05 0.71
N LYS A 41 -1.51 5.33 0.32
CA LYS A 41 -1.23 5.79 -1.05
C LYS A 41 0.27 5.70 -1.34
N VAL A 42 1.10 6.22 -0.42
CA VAL A 42 2.57 6.08 -0.48
C VAL A 42 2.98 4.60 -0.52
N LYS A 43 2.40 3.75 0.34
CA LYS A 43 2.69 2.32 0.35
C LYS A 43 2.35 1.66 -1.00
N SER A 44 1.19 1.98 -1.58
CA SER A 44 0.76 1.41 -2.86
C SER A 44 1.69 1.82 -4.00
N GLU A 45 2.11 3.09 -4.03
CA GLU A 45 3.05 3.56 -5.04
C GLU A 45 4.45 2.97 -4.87
N ALA A 46 4.92 2.76 -3.64
CA ALA A 46 6.19 2.10 -3.38
C ALA A 46 6.17 0.67 -3.93
N ILE A 47 5.10 -0.08 -3.68
CA ILE A 47 4.90 -1.43 -4.23
C ILE A 47 4.90 -1.40 -5.76
N ARG A 48 4.20 -0.43 -6.37
CA ARG A 48 4.15 -0.29 -7.84
C ARG A 48 5.53 -0.02 -8.43
N GLN A 49 6.29 0.92 -7.85
CA GLN A 49 7.64 1.24 -8.33
C GLN A 49 8.61 0.07 -8.15
N ILE A 50 8.58 -0.61 -7.00
CA ILE A 50 9.39 -1.80 -6.75
C ILE A 50 9.07 -2.89 -7.78
N LYS A 51 7.78 -3.15 -8.00
CA LYS A 51 7.32 -4.12 -9.01
C LYS A 51 7.90 -3.78 -10.39
N THR A 52 7.70 -2.55 -10.86
CA THR A 52 8.20 -2.11 -12.17
C THR A 52 9.72 -2.24 -12.27
N VAL A 53 10.47 -1.84 -11.25
CA VAL A 53 11.94 -1.95 -11.27
C VAL A 53 12.40 -3.40 -11.31
N LEU A 54 11.73 -4.31 -10.60
CA LEU A 54 12.06 -5.74 -10.62
C LEU A 54 11.75 -6.37 -11.98
N GLU A 55 10.59 -6.04 -12.57
CA GLU A 55 10.20 -6.49 -13.91
C GLU A 55 11.16 -5.95 -14.99
N ASP A 56 11.53 -4.67 -14.93
CA ASP A 56 12.49 -4.02 -15.84
C ASP A 56 13.90 -4.63 -15.70
N ALA A 57 14.25 -5.11 -14.50
CA ALA A 57 15.50 -5.84 -14.26
C ALA A 57 15.45 -7.31 -14.76
N GLY A 58 14.35 -7.75 -15.36
CA GLY A 58 14.15 -9.11 -15.86
C GLY A 58 13.90 -10.14 -14.75
N MET A 59 13.53 -9.70 -13.54
CA MET A 59 13.08 -10.62 -12.50
C MET A 59 11.62 -10.99 -12.74
N ASP A 60 11.38 -12.29 -12.90
CA ASP A 60 10.03 -12.82 -12.98
C ASP A 60 9.42 -12.83 -11.57
N LEU A 61 8.28 -12.18 -11.38
CA LEU A 61 7.52 -12.24 -10.13
C LEU A 61 6.75 -13.56 -10.12
N PRO A 62 7.16 -14.56 -9.32
CA PRO A 62 6.57 -15.89 -9.42
C PRO A 62 5.09 -15.84 -9.02
N GLU A 63 4.22 -16.35 -9.89
CA GLU A 63 2.86 -16.69 -9.49
C GLU A 63 2.89 -17.82 -8.44
N PRO A 64 1.88 -17.95 -7.56
CA PRO A 64 1.81 -19.08 -6.63
C PRO A 64 1.87 -20.44 -7.37
N ILE A 65 2.97 -21.18 -7.23
CA ILE A 65 3.17 -22.48 -7.88
C ILE A 65 2.63 -23.59 -6.97
N TYR A 66 1.56 -24.26 -7.39
CA TYR A 66 1.04 -25.45 -6.72
C TYR A 66 1.39 -26.71 -7.51
N ARG A 67 2.03 -27.68 -6.85
CA ARG A 67 2.28 -29.01 -7.43
C ARG A 67 1.06 -29.91 -7.17
N VAL A 68 0.28 -30.17 -8.21
CA VAL A 68 -0.88 -31.08 -8.13
C VAL A 68 -0.45 -32.51 -8.40
N HIS A 69 -0.63 -33.41 -7.43
CA HIS A 69 -0.52 -34.86 -7.64
C HIS A 69 -1.91 -35.38 -8.04
N LEU A 70 -2.10 -35.64 -9.33
CA LEU A 70 -3.36 -36.21 -9.83
C LEU A 70 -3.34 -37.73 -9.58
N VAL A 71 -4.21 -38.20 -8.70
CA VAL A 71 -4.52 -39.63 -8.57
C VAL A 71 -5.73 -39.89 -9.49
N GLU A 72 -5.58 -40.75 -10.48
CA GLU A 72 -6.61 -40.98 -11.49
C GLU A 72 -7.91 -41.50 -10.87
N THR A 73 -8.93 -40.64 -10.83
CA THR A 73 -10.34 -41.04 -10.89
C THR A 73 -11.04 -40.13 -11.90
N THR A 74 -11.92 -40.69 -12.70
CA THR A 74 -12.34 -40.17 -14.02
C THR A 74 -12.96 -38.75 -14.04
N LYS A 75 -12.39 -37.90 -14.92
CA LYS A 75 -12.92 -36.79 -15.75
C LYS A 75 -13.87 -35.71 -15.16
N ALA A 76 -13.38 -34.46 -15.14
CA ALA A 76 -14.13 -33.24 -15.49
C ALA A 76 -13.15 -32.18 -16.05
N PRO A 77 -13.50 -31.33 -17.03
CA PRO A 77 -12.61 -30.27 -17.49
C PRO A 77 -12.66 -29.08 -16.52
N ALA A 78 -11.50 -28.64 -16.03
CA ALA A 78 -11.39 -27.40 -15.28
C ALA A 78 -11.24 -26.22 -16.25
N ALA A 79 -12.17 -25.27 -16.20
CA ALA A 79 -12.02 -24.01 -16.90
C ALA A 79 -10.85 -23.21 -16.29
N ARG A 80 -9.91 -22.81 -17.14
CA ARG A 80 -8.82 -21.90 -16.77
C ARG A 80 -9.39 -20.48 -16.66
N LEU A 81 -9.43 -19.94 -15.45
CA LEU A 81 -9.63 -18.52 -15.22
C LEU A 81 -8.27 -17.83 -15.27
N GLU A 82 -7.88 -17.29 -16.42
CA GLU A 82 -6.84 -16.26 -16.44
C GLU A 82 -7.49 -14.92 -16.11
N LYS A 83 -7.22 -14.41 -14.90
CA LYS A 83 -7.40 -12.98 -14.62
C LYS A 83 -6.11 -12.27 -15.01
N LYS A 84 -6.07 -11.72 -16.22
CA LYS A 84 -5.11 -10.69 -16.58
C LYS A 84 -5.39 -9.46 -15.71
N ALA A 85 -4.45 -9.12 -14.82
CA ALA A 85 -4.51 -7.87 -14.07
C ALA A 85 -4.45 -6.69 -15.06
N PRO A 86 -5.27 -5.65 -14.90
CA PRO A 86 -5.20 -4.47 -15.74
C PRO A 86 -3.85 -3.78 -15.53
N GLU A 87 -3.23 -3.37 -16.63
CA GLU A 87 -2.05 -2.52 -16.66
C GLU A 87 -2.48 -1.10 -16.27
N PRO A 88 -1.95 -0.51 -15.17
CA PRO A 88 -2.40 0.79 -14.73
C PRO A 88 -1.90 1.86 -15.71
N ALA A 89 -2.83 2.71 -16.17
CA ALA A 89 -2.50 3.88 -16.97
C ALA A 89 -1.64 4.86 -16.15
N ALA A 90 -0.61 5.42 -16.79
CA ALA A 90 0.29 6.40 -16.18
C ALA A 90 -0.44 7.72 -15.92
N SER A 91 -1.04 7.86 -14.74
CA SER A 91 -1.37 9.14 -14.12
C SER A 91 -0.36 9.42 -13.01
N SER A 92 -0.02 10.69 -12.79
CA SER A 92 0.73 11.10 -11.60
C SER A 92 0.02 10.56 -10.36
N PRO A 93 0.73 9.84 -9.47
CA PRO A 93 0.06 9.22 -8.34
C PRO A 93 -0.33 10.25 -7.29
N ASP A 94 -1.58 10.16 -6.83
CA ASP A 94 -2.04 10.90 -5.68
C ASP A 94 -1.46 10.26 -4.41
N ILE A 95 -0.63 11.01 -3.68
CA ILE A 95 -0.08 10.64 -2.39
C ILE A 95 -0.54 11.59 -1.28
N GLN A 96 -1.52 12.46 -1.54
CA GLN A 96 -1.97 13.45 -0.57
C GLN A 96 -2.63 12.78 0.66
N PRO A 97 -2.60 13.41 1.84
CA PRO A 97 -3.29 12.96 3.03
C PRO A 97 -4.79 12.68 2.81
N GLU A 98 -5.40 11.94 3.74
CA GLU A 98 -6.82 11.63 3.72
C GLU A 98 -7.68 12.73 4.41
N ASP A 99 -8.28 13.62 3.63
CA ASP A 99 -9.12 14.73 4.15
C ASP A 99 -10.53 14.31 4.64
N ALA A 100 -10.85 13.01 4.60
CA ALA A 100 -12.20 12.53 4.92
C ALA A 100 -12.58 12.78 6.39
N LEU A 101 -11.62 12.61 7.29
CA LEU A 101 -11.78 12.87 8.73
C LEU A 101 -11.94 14.36 9.00
N ASP A 102 -11.13 15.21 8.37
CA ASP A 102 -11.21 16.67 8.54
C ASP A 102 -12.56 17.22 8.09
N ARG A 103 -13.11 16.68 7.00
CA ARG A 103 -14.45 17.04 6.53
C ARG A 103 -15.53 16.65 7.54
N GLN A 104 -15.47 15.42 8.06
CA GLN A 104 -16.42 14.95 9.06
C GLN A 104 -16.36 15.79 10.35
N ILE A 105 -15.16 16.14 10.81
CA ILE A 105 -14.97 17.01 11.97
C ILE A 105 -15.57 18.41 11.72
N ALA A 106 -15.38 18.97 10.52
CA ALA A 106 -15.95 20.27 10.17
C ALA A 106 -17.48 20.25 10.11
N GLU A 107 -18.07 19.16 9.59
CA GLU A 107 -19.51 18.92 9.58
C GLU A 107 -20.05 18.80 11.01
N ASP A 108 -19.44 17.95 11.85
CA ASP A 108 -19.85 17.76 13.25
C ASP A 108 -19.77 19.07 14.06
N ARG A 109 -18.72 19.90 13.83
CA ARG A 109 -18.57 21.23 14.46
C ARG A 109 -19.64 22.22 14.01
N ALA A 110 -20.04 22.18 12.73
CA ALA A 110 -21.11 23.01 12.23
C ALA A 110 -22.47 22.65 12.85
N GLU A 111 -22.67 21.38 13.20
CA GLU A 111 -23.90 20.88 13.83
C GLU A 111 -23.94 21.11 15.35
N THR A 112 -22.84 20.88 16.07
CA THR A 112 -22.80 20.97 17.54
C THR A 112 -22.52 22.38 18.09
N GLY A 113 -21.89 23.25 17.29
CA GLY A 113 -21.49 24.59 17.71
C GLY A 113 -20.37 24.62 18.75
N SER A 114 -19.73 25.79 18.92
CA SER A 114 -18.49 25.95 19.72
C SER A 114 -18.61 25.55 21.20
N SER A 115 -19.82 25.51 21.77
CA SER A 115 -20.02 25.21 23.20
C SER A 115 -19.92 23.72 23.55
N GLY A 116 -19.86 22.82 22.56
CA GLY A 116 -19.74 21.37 22.73
C GLY A 116 -18.46 20.76 22.17
N ASP A 117 -17.54 21.57 21.61
CA ASP A 117 -16.29 21.07 21.03
C ASP A 117 -15.24 20.79 22.11
N LEU A 118 -14.96 19.50 22.34
CA LEU A 118 -13.98 19.04 23.35
C LEU A 118 -12.52 19.25 22.92
N LEU A 119 -12.27 19.69 21.68
CA LEU A 119 -10.93 19.98 21.16
C LEU A 119 -10.67 21.49 21.01
N ASP A 120 -11.52 22.33 21.58
CA ASP A 120 -11.33 23.77 21.55
C ASP A 120 -10.13 24.18 22.41
N THR A 121 -9.08 24.69 21.77
CA THR A 121 -7.86 25.17 22.44
C THR A 121 -8.09 26.42 23.30
N ALA A 122 -9.24 27.09 23.16
CA ALA A 122 -9.67 28.19 24.02
C ALA A 122 -10.49 27.73 25.24
N ALA A 123 -10.81 26.43 25.34
CA ALA A 123 -11.46 25.88 26.52
C ALA A 123 -10.57 26.04 27.77
N PRO A 124 -11.15 26.30 28.95
CA PRO A 124 -10.36 26.41 30.16
C PRO A 124 -9.69 25.07 30.46
N THR A 125 -8.37 25.05 30.47
CA THR A 125 -7.58 23.93 31.01
C THR A 125 -7.74 23.91 32.53
N GLU A 126 -8.07 22.75 33.10
CA GLU A 126 -8.11 22.53 34.55
C GLU A 126 -6.70 22.63 35.18
#